data_AF-A0A0V8D5B6-F1
#
_entry.id   AF-A0A0V8D5B6-F1
#
_cell.length_a   1.000
_cell.length_b   1.000
_cell.length_c   1.000
_cell.angle_alpha   90.00
_cell.angle_beta   90.00
_cell.angle_gamma   90.00
#
_symmetry.space_group_name_H-M   'P 1'
#
loop_
_entity.id
_entity.type
_entity.pdbx_description
1 polymer ?
#
loop_
_entity_poly.entity_id
_entity_poly.type
_entity_poly.pdbx_seq_one_letter_code
_entity_poly.pdbx_strand_id
1 'polypeptide(L)'
;MLYRQRKRWAKGGTEVWLTNFKKVFLHPFDNVGRTIMFFDQSFSIIWSFFFWISSAIFIWSLFQFAITGNLERIYHMLTMAFLFVCFEMISGTFQLVASLIVDDRVRKVKYLLFAPLYMLFYWVINALTIVTTFIPAVKTILGLGSGTWKSPERKGIKVTNKKDN
;
A
#
# COMPACT_ATOMS: atom_id res chain seq x y z
N MET A 1 1.75 -11.69 11.67
CA MET A 1 0.93 -12.30 10.59
C MET A 1 0.54 -11.32 9.48
N LEU A 2 0.17 -10.05 9.77
CA LEU A 2 -0.26 -9.07 8.76
C LEU A 2 0.74 -8.81 7.61
N TYR A 3 2.03 -8.62 7.94
CA TYR A 3 3.05 -8.31 6.92
C TYR A 3 3.17 -9.41 5.85
N ARG A 4 3.14 -10.69 6.25
CA ARG A 4 3.16 -11.84 5.32
C ARG A 4 1.90 -11.90 4.45
N GLN A 5 0.76 -11.45 4.96
CA GLN A 5 -0.47 -11.39 4.17
C GLN A 5 -0.44 -10.24 3.15
N ARG A 6 0.02 -9.05 3.55
CA ARG A 6 0.15 -7.92 2.63
C ARG A 6 1.21 -8.15 1.55
N LYS A 7 2.32 -8.80 1.90
CA LYS A 7 3.33 -9.24 0.93
C LYS A 7 2.73 -10.18 -0.14
N ARG A 8 1.74 -11.02 0.22
CA ARG A 8 1.02 -11.88 -0.73
C ARG A 8 0.08 -11.07 -1.64
N TRP A 9 -0.67 -10.14 -1.08
CA TRP A 9 -1.60 -9.29 -1.86
C TRP A 9 -0.85 -8.40 -2.86
N ALA A 10 0.25 -7.80 -2.43
CA ALA A 10 1.09 -6.99 -3.31
C ALA A 10 1.73 -7.83 -4.43
N LYS A 11 2.18 -9.06 -4.15
CA LYS A 11 2.73 -9.95 -5.19
C LYS A 11 1.68 -10.34 -6.24
N GLY A 12 0.49 -10.77 -5.81
CA GLY A 12 -0.60 -11.15 -6.71
C GLY A 12 -1.15 -9.96 -7.52
N GLY A 13 -1.27 -8.79 -6.88
CA GLY A 13 -1.66 -7.55 -7.55
C GLY A 13 -0.66 -7.13 -8.64
N THR A 14 0.63 -7.18 -8.35
CA THR A 14 1.68 -6.82 -9.33
C THR A 14 1.79 -7.82 -10.49
N GLU A 15 1.58 -9.12 -10.26
CA GLU A 15 1.54 -10.13 -11.33
C GLU A 15 0.35 -9.91 -12.28
N VAL A 16 -0.85 -9.64 -11.75
CA VAL A 16 -2.04 -9.31 -12.55
C VAL A 16 -1.86 -7.98 -13.29
N TRP A 17 -1.19 -7.02 -12.66
CA TRP A 17 -0.87 -5.73 -13.24
C TRP A 17 0.06 -5.87 -14.45
N LEU A 18 1.22 -6.52 -14.29
CA LEU A 18 2.19 -6.65 -15.39
C LEU A 18 1.67 -7.54 -16.54
N THR A 19 0.89 -8.58 -16.25
CA THR A 19 0.34 -9.48 -17.28
C THR A 19 -0.78 -8.84 -18.12
N ASN A 20 -1.54 -7.89 -17.56
CA ASN A 20 -2.60 -7.19 -18.29
C ASN A 20 -2.23 -5.76 -18.71
N PHE A 21 -1.03 -5.27 -18.34
CA PHE A 21 -0.56 -3.92 -18.67
C PHE A 21 -0.74 -3.60 -20.17
N LYS A 22 -0.34 -4.53 -21.04
CA LYS A 22 -0.46 -4.36 -22.50
C LYS A 22 -1.90 -4.31 -23.00
N LYS A 23 -2.82 -5.06 -22.39
CA LYS A 23 -4.24 -5.10 -22.79
C LYS A 23 -5.02 -3.86 -22.32
N VAL A 24 -4.74 -3.38 -21.11
CA VAL A 24 -5.37 -2.16 -20.56
C VAL A 24 -4.90 -0.91 -21.29
N PHE A 25 -3.63 -0.86 -21.69
CA PHE A 25 -3.09 0.27 -22.46
C PHE A 25 -3.57 0.29 -23.92
N LEU A 26 -3.80 -0.87 -24.54
CA LEU A 26 -4.32 -0.95 -25.91
C LEU A 26 -5.83 -0.69 -26.02
N HIS A 27 -6.62 -1.06 -25.00
CA HIS A 27 -8.08 -0.92 -25.02
C HIS A 27 -8.61 -0.29 -23.71
N PRO A 28 -8.32 1.00 -23.45
CA PRO A 28 -8.69 1.65 -22.19
C PRO A 28 -10.20 1.83 -21.99
N PHE A 29 -10.98 1.90 -23.08
CA PHE A 29 -12.42 2.20 -23.04
C PHE A 29 -13.33 0.95 -23.03
N ASP A 30 -12.83 -0.24 -23.41
CA ASP A 30 -13.64 -1.45 -23.49
C ASP A 30 -13.96 -2.05 -22.11
N ASN A 31 -13.23 -1.65 -21.06
CA ASN A 31 -13.43 -2.10 -19.68
C ASN A 31 -13.08 -1.00 -18.67
N VAL A 32 -13.79 0.13 -18.71
CA VAL A 32 -13.52 1.34 -17.90
C VAL A 32 -13.27 1.03 -16.41
N GLY A 33 -14.07 0.16 -15.79
CA GLY A 33 -13.88 -0.22 -14.38
C GLY A 33 -12.54 -0.91 -14.08
N ARG A 34 -12.06 -1.76 -15.00
CA ARG A 34 -10.75 -2.40 -14.88
C ARG A 34 -9.63 -1.41 -15.14
N THR A 35 -9.80 -0.52 -16.12
CA THR A 35 -8.84 0.54 -16.45
C THR A 35 -8.62 1.49 -15.26
N ILE A 36 -9.69 1.90 -14.56
CA ILE A 36 -9.60 2.77 -13.37
C ILE A 36 -8.79 2.10 -12.24
N MET A 37 -9.09 0.83 -11.91
CA MET A 37 -8.31 0.09 -10.91
C MET A 37 -6.82 -0.04 -11.29
N PHE A 38 -6.53 -0.18 -12.58
CA PHE A 38 -5.17 -0.23 -13.09
C PHE A 38 -4.43 1.10 -12.94
N PHE A 39 -5.10 2.21 -13.23
CA PHE A 39 -4.54 3.54 -13.01
C PHE A 39 -4.28 3.80 -11.53
N ASP A 40 -5.24 3.49 -10.66
CA ASP A 40 -5.10 3.62 -9.20
C ASP A 40 -3.87 2.85 -8.69
N GLN A 41 -3.71 1.60 -9.12
CA GLN A 41 -2.54 0.78 -8.78
C GLN A 41 -1.22 1.37 -9.34
N SER A 42 -1.24 1.90 -10.57
CA SER A 42 -0.04 2.49 -11.21
C SER A 42 0.40 3.77 -10.49
N PHE A 43 -0.56 4.66 -10.17
CA PHE A 43 -0.31 5.85 -9.38
C PHE A 43 0.19 5.51 -7.97
N SER A 44 -0.38 4.47 -7.34
CA SER A 44 0.08 4.01 -6.02
C SER A 44 1.54 3.52 -6.05
N ILE A 45 1.95 2.81 -7.11
CA ILE A 45 3.34 2.38 -7.30
C ILE A 45 4.27 3.59 -7.47
N ILE A 46 3.95 4.48 -8.42
CA ILE A 46 4.76 5.68 -8.71
C ILE A 46 4.90 6.53 -7.45
N TRP A 47 3.78 6.79 -6.76
CA TRP A 47 3.74 7.57 -5.54
C TRP A 47 4.56 6.93 -4.42
N SER A 48 4.48 5.61 -4.25
CA SER A 48 5.27 4.89 -3.22
C SER A 48 6.78 5.05 -3.43
N PHE A 49 7.25 4.96 -4.68
CA PHE A 49 8.67 5.21 -4.98
C PHE A 49 9.06 6.67 -4.73
N PHE A 50 8.22 7.61 -5.19
CA PHE A 50 8.44 9.03 -4.97
C PHE A 50 8.53 9.37 -3.47
N PHE A 51 7.60 8.88 -2.67
CA PHE A 51 7.57 9.06 -1.21
C PHE A 51 8.87 8.60 -0.53
N TRP A 52 9.37 7.40 -0.86
CA TRP A 52 10.60 6.87 -0.25
C TRP A 52 11.85 7.63 -0.70
N ILE A 53 11.94 7.99 -1.98
CA ILE A 53 13.07 8.78 -2.49
C ILE A 53 13.08 10.19 -1.87
N SER A 54 11.93 10.87 -1.86
CA SER A 54 11.78 12.19 -1.24
C SER A 54 12.04 12.15 0.27
N SER A 55 11.62 11.10 0.97
CA SER A 55 11.90 10.93 2.40
C SER A 55 13.40 10.74 2.66
N ALA A 56 14.11 9.99 1.82
CA ALA A 56 15.56 9.82 1.92
C ALA A 56 16.30 11.15 1.69
N ILE A 57 15.89 11.92 0.66
CA ILE A 57 16.44 13.25 0.39
C ILE A 57 16.16 14.20 1.56
N PHE A 58 14.94 14.16 2.12
CA PHE A 58 14.57 14.98 3.27
C PHE A 58 15.45 14.71 4.48
N ILE A 59 15.67 13.44 4.84
CA ILE A 59 16.54 13.04 5.96
C ILE A 59 17.98 13.50 5.69
N TRP A 60 18.48 13.32 4.47
CA TRP A 60 19.82 13.77 4.08
C TRP A 60 19.96 15.29 4.23
N SER A 61 19.01 16.06 3.71
CA SER A 61 19.00 17.52 3.83
C SER A 61 18.90 17.97 5.29
N LEU A 62 18.10 17.29 6.12
CA LEU A 62 17.98 17.59 7.54
C LEU A 62 19.31 17.38 8.27
N PHE A 63 20.05 16.32 7.95
CA PHE A 63 21.39 16.07 8.50
C PHE A 63 22.40 17.15 8.06
N GLN A 64 22.38 17.52 6.78
CA GLN A 64 23.24 18.59 6.26
C GLN A 64 22.98 19.94 6.96
N PHE A 65 21.72 20.33 7.11
CA PHE A 65 21.34 21.59 7.78
C PHE A 65 21.58 21.56 9.29
N ALA A 66 21.50 20.38 9.93
CA ALA A 66 21.86 20.22 11.33
C ALA A 66 23.36 20.47 11.55
N ILE A 67 24.23 20.01 10.65
CA ILE A 67 25.68 20.27 10.73
C ILE A 67 26.00 21.74 10.47
N THR A 68 25.31 22.39 9.52
CA THR A 68 25.51 23.82 9.23
C THR A 68 24.88 24.76 10.27
N GLY A 69 24.09 24.24 11.21
CA GLY A 69 23.44 25.03 12.26
C GLY A 69 22.28 25.92 11.76
N ASN A 70 21.74 25.66 10.57
CA ASN A 70 20.67 26.49 9.98
C ASN A 70 19.30 26.05 10.51
N LEU A 71 18.95 26.55 11.69
CA LEU A 71 17.71 26.20 12.40
C LEU A 71 16.44 26.67 11.67
N GLU A 72 16.51 27.82 10.99
CA GLU A 72 15.38 28.36 10.21
C GLU A 72 14.97 27.40 9.08
N ARG A 73 15.96 26.88 8.35
CA ARG A 73 15.70 25.94 7.26
C ARG A 73 15.12 24.62 7.77
N ILE A 74 15.63 24.11 8.89
CA ILE A 74 15.10 22.90 9.55
C ILE A 74 13.65 23.12 9.99
N TYR A 75 13.36 24.28 10.60
CA TYR A 75 12.00 24.62 11.04
C TYR A 75 11.03 24.69 9.86
N HIS A 76 11.40 25.36 8.76
CA HIS A 76 10.57 25.40 7.56
C HIS A 76 10.35 24.02 6.94
N MET A 77 11.41 23.20 6.85
CA MET A 77 11.31 21.83 6.33
C MET A 77 10.35 20.97 7.15
N LEU A 78 10.47 21.00 8.49
CA LEU A 78 9.58 20.26 9.39
C LEU A 78 8.15 20.79 9.31
N THR A 79 7.96 22.10 9.24
CA THR A 79 6.63 22.72 9.15
C THR A 79 5.92 22.32 7.86
N MET A 80 6.63 22.35 6.72
CA MET A 80 6.07 21.95 5.42
C MET A 80 5.76 20.45 5.38
N ALA A 81 6.65 19.61 5.93
CA ALA A 81 6.39 18.17 6.03
C ALA A 81 5.17 17.89 6.91
N PHE A 82 5.03 18.59 8.03
CA PHE A 82 3.89 18.45 8.93
C PHE A 82 2.58 18.88 8.26
N LEU A 83 2.57 20.03 7.57
CA LEU A 83 1.41 20.49 6.80
C LEU A 83 0.99 19.47 5.75
N PHE A 84 1.94 18.90 5.02
CA PHE A 84 1.66 17.87 4.01
C PHE A 84 1.01 16.64 4.64
N VAL A 85 1.56 16.13 5.75
CA VAL A 85 0.98 15.01 6.50
C VAL A 85 -0.42 15.37 7.01
N CYS A 86 -0.68 16.59 7.46
CA CYS A 86 -2.03 17.00 7.86
C CYS A 86 -3.05 16.92 6.71
N PHE A 87 -2.70 17.40 5.51
CA PHE A 87 -3.56 17.27 4.34
C PHE A 87 -3.80 15.82 3.95
N GLU A 88 -2.75 15.01 4.01
CA GLU A 88 -2.79 13.57 3.76
C GLU A 88 -3.76 12.86 4.73
N MET A 89 -3.71 13.23 6.01
CA MET A 89 -4.60 12.72 7.05
C MET A 89 -6.06 13.10 6.85
N ILE A 90 -6.31 14.33 6.40
CA ILE A 90 -7.66 14.79 6.06
C ILE A 90 -8.20 13.98 4.87
N SER A 91 -7.42 13.87 3.81
CA SER A 91 -7.77 13.09 2.60
C SER A 91 -8.03 11.61 2.93
N GLY A 92 -7.13 10.98 3.70
CA GLY A 92 -7.29 9.60 4.14
C GLY A 92 -8.54 9.40 4.98
N THR A 93 -8.83 10.34 5.89
CA THR A 93 -10.06 10.27 6.71
C THR A 93 -11.31 10.34 5.83
N PHE A 94 -11.35 11.22 4.82
CA PHE A 94 -12.46 11.26 3.86
C PHE A 94 -12.60 9.94 3.09
N GLN A 95 -11.50 9.36 2.62
CA GLN A 95 -11.52 8.07 1.92
C GLN A 95 -12.03 6.94 2.83
N LEU A 96 -11.65 6.94 4.11
CA LEU A 96 -12.10 5.96 5.08
C LEU A 96 -13.58 6.15 5.45
N VAL A 97 -14.06 7.38 5.55
CA VAL A 97 -15.48 7.68 5.73
C VAL A 97 -16.27 7.20 4.52
N ALA A 98 -15.80 7.50 3.30
CA ALA A 98 -16.44 7.04 2.07
C ALA A 98 -16.52 5.51 2.00
N SER A 99 -15.45 4.79 2.36
CA SER A 99 -15.46 3.33 2.37
C SER A 99 -16.41 2.77 3.42
N LEU A 100 -16.47 3.35 4.61
CA LEU A 100 -17.41 2.92 5.66
C LEU A 100 -18.88 3.13 5.28
N ILE A 101 -19.19 4.21 4.54
CA ILE A 101 -20.55 4.47 4.04
C ILE A 101 -20.97 3.39 3.02
N VAL A 102 -20.04 2.96 2.16
CA VAL A 102 -20.31 1.97 1.11
C VAL A 102 -20.37 0.53 1.64
N ASP A 103 -19.49 0.17 2.59
CA ASP A 103 -19.19 -1.24 2.92
C ASP A 103 -20.08 -1.82 4.03
N ASP A 104 -20.54 -1.02 5.00
CA ASP A 104 -21.36 -1.53 6.11
C ASP A 104 -22.12 -0.42 6.83
N ARG A 105 -23.46 -0.44 6.74
CA ARG A 105 -24.44 0.44 7.41
C ARG A 105 -24.03 0.89 8.84
N VAL A 106 -23.12 1.86 8.97
CA VAL A 106 -22.76 2.64 10.17
C VAL A 106 -22.22 1.84 11.39
N ARG A 107 -22.21 0.50 11.38
CA ARG A 107 -21.85 -0.35 12.56
C ARG A 107 -20.40 -0.23 13.03
N LYS A 108 -19.49 0.26 12.18
CA LYS A 108 -18.04 0.35 12.45
C LYS A 108 -17.53 1.78 12.72
N VAL A 109 -18.43 2.76 12.81
CA VAL A 109 -18.11 4.18 13.06
C VAL A 109 -17.33 4.41 14.36
N LYS A 110 -17.51 3.56 15.38
CA LYS A 110 -16.75 3.60 16.64
C LYS A 110 -15.22 3.50 16.47
N TYR A 111 -14.74 2.99 15.35
CA TYR A 111 -13.31 2.88 15.05
C TYR A 111 -12.74 4.12 14.35
N LEU A 112 -13.56 5.10 13.96
CA LEU A 112 -13.12 6.35 13.32
C LEU A 112 -12.18 7.16 14.23
N LEU A 113 -12.33 7.08 15.55
CA LEU A 113 -11.46 7.81 16.48
C LEU A 113 -10.01 7.28 16.47
N PHE A 114 -9.83 5.98 16.16
CA PHE A 114 -8.52 5.35 16.01
C PHE A 114 -8.03 5.31 14.56
N ALA A 115 -8.91 5.64 13.61
CA ALA A 115 -8.62 5.54 12.19
C ALA A 115 -7.46 6.43 11.74
N PRO A 116 -7.31 7.71 12.19
CA PRO A 116 -6.20 8.55 11.76
C PRO A 116 -4.83 7.96 12.13
N LEU A 117 -4.66 7.55 13.39
CA LEU A 117 -3.40 6.94 13.84
C LEU A 117 -3.11 5.64 13.10
N TYR A 118 -4.13 4.78 12.94
CA TYR A 118 -4.00 3.55 12.16
C TYR A 118 -3.60 3.84 10.70
N MET A 119 -4.14 4.90 10.11
CA MET A 119 -3.92 5.27 8.72
C MET A 119 -2.49 5.75 8.47
N LEU A 120 -1.89 6.50 9.40
CA LEU A 120 -0.46 6.88 9.34
C LEU A 120 0.44 5.64 9.21
N PHE A 121 0.29 4.69 10.14
CA PHE A 121 1.07 3.45 10.08
C PHE A 121 0.74 2.61 8.86
N TYR A 122 -0.54 2.56 8.47
CA TYR A 122 -0.98 1.84 7.29
C TYR A 122 -0.29 2.36 6.03
N TRP A 123 -0.21 3.68 5.84
CA TRP A 123 0.34 4.30 4.64
C TRP A 123 1.83 4.05 4.51
N VAL A 124 2.60 4.23 5.60
CA VAL A 124 4.04 3.93 5.61
C VAL A 124 4.30 2.45 5.31
N ILE A 125 3.57 1.55 5.98
CA ILE A 125 3.72 0.11 5.75
C ILE A 125 3.30 -0.26 4.32
N ASN A 126 2.23 0.34 3.79
CA ASN A 126 1.74 0.06 2.45
C ASN A 126 2.77 0.46 1.38
N ALA A 127 3.28 1.70 1.45
CA ALA A 127 4.33 2.18 0.56
C ALA A 127 5.58 1.30 0.63
N LEU A 128 6.00 0.91 1.84
CA LEU A 128 7.12 -0.01 2.04
C LEU A 128 6.87 -1.39 1.40
N THR A 129 5.66 -1.95 1.57
CA THR A 129 5.33 -3.24 0.98
C THR A 129 5.33 -3.17 -0.54
N ILE A 130 4.88 -2.09 -1.15
CA ILE A 130 4.90 -1.90 -2.60
C ILE A 130 6.35 -1.87 -3.10
N VAL A 131 7.21 -1.02 -2.54
CA VAL A 131 8.63 -0.93 -2.96
C VAL A 131 9.35 -2.27 -2.79
N THR A 132 9.17 -2.95 -1.65
CA THR A 132 9.84 -4.22 -1.37
C THR A 132 9.31 -5.42 -2.18
N THR A 133 8.07 -5.35 -2.66
CA THR A 133 7.46 -6.41 -3.49
C THR A 133 7.58 -6.14 -4.98
N PHE A 134 7.75 -4.88 -5.39
CA PHE A 134 7.94 -4.51 -6.78
C PHE A 134 9.21 -5.14 -7.37
N ILE A 135 10.35 -5.07 -6.66
CA ILE A 135 11.62 -5.67 -7.10
C ILE A 135 11.48 -7.19 -7.38
N PRO A 136 10.99 -8.03 -6.44
CA PRO A 136 10.81 -9.45 -6.70
C PRO A 136 9.71 -9.73 -7.73
N ALA A 137 8.64 -8.93 -7.81
CA ALA A 137 7.60 -9.11 -8.82
C ALA A 137 8.13 -8.87 -10.24
N VAL A 138 8.91 -7.80 -10.46
CA VAL A 138 9.59 -7.53 -11.73
C VAL A 138 10.54 -8.67 -12.10
N LYS A 139 11.32 -9.18 -11.14
CA LYS A 139 12.21 -10.34 -11.35
C LYS A 139 11.46 -11.63 -11.70
N THR A 140 10.30 -11.87 -11.09
CA THR A 140 9.45 -13.03 -11.41
C THR A 140 8.92 -12.97 -12.84
N ILE A 141 8.52 -11.79 -13.33
CA ILE A 141 7.93 -11.66 -14.66
C ILE A 141 9.01 -11.63 -15.77
N LEU A 142 10.22 -11.17 -15.46
CA LEU A 142 11.39 -11.31 -16.32
C LEU A 142 11.96 -12.75 -16.39
N GLY A 143 11.27 -13.74 -15.82
CA GLY A 143 11.65 -15.16 -15.91
C GLY A 143 12.79 -15.59 -14.97
N LEU A 144 13.28 -14.71 -14.10
CA LEU A 144 14.38 -14.98 -13.15
C LEU A 144 13.90 -15.43 -11.76
N GLY A 145 12.58 -15.49 -11.52
CA GLY A 145 12.00 -15.82 -10.23
C GLY A 145 11.04 -17.00 -10.29
N SER A 146 11.50 -18.18 -9.87
CA SER A 146 10.66 -19.34 -9.56
C SER A 146 9.81 -19.05 -8.31
N GLY A 147 8.72 -18.31 -8.51
CA GLY A 147 7.75 -18.02 -7.47
C GLY A 147 6.77 -19.17 -7.29
N THR A 148 7.26 -20.36 -6.92
CA THR A 148 6.38 -21.50 -6.64
C THR A 148 5.40 -21.15 -5.53
N TRP A 149 4.13 -21.09 -5.92
CA TRP A 149 3.01 -20.93 -5.00
C TRP A 149 2.96 -22.16 -4.08
N LYS A 150 3.31 -21.99 -2.81
CA LYS A 150 2.93 -22.95 -1.77
C LYS A 150 1.56 -22.57 -1.26
N SER A 151 0.57 -23.39 -1.60
CA SER A 151 -0.77 -23.31 -1.02
C SER A 151 -0.65 -23.29 0.51
N PRO A 152 -1.37 -22.41 1.22
CA PRO A 152 -1.46 -22.53 2.66
C PRO A 152 -2.03 -23.91 2.98
N GLU A 153 -1.34 -24.66 3.84
CA GLU A 153 -1.80 -25.95 4.33
C GLU A 153 -3.17 -25.73 4.95
N ARG A 154 -4.22 -26.14 4.23
CA ARG A 154 -5.58 -26.10 4.74
C ARG A 154 -5.55 -27.07 5.91
N LYS A 155 -5.55 -26.55 7.14
CA LYS A 155 -5.98 -27.35 8.29
C LYS A 155 -7.45 -27.64 8.06
N GLY A 156 -7.72 -28.67 7.26
CA GLY A 156 -9.04 -29.25 7.12
C GLY A 156 -9.53 -29.56 8.52
N ILE A 157 -10.78 -29.20 8.78
CA ILE A 157 -11.51 -29.66 9.96
C ILE A 157 -11.33 -31.17 9.97
N LYS A 158 -10.63 -31.70 10.99
CA LYS A 158 -10.62 -33.14 11.24
C LYS A 158 -12.07 -33.51 11.53
N VAL A 159 -12.75 -34.10 10.56
CA VAL A 159 -14.04 -34.75 10.79
C VAL A 159 -13.71 -35.96 11.66
N THR A 160 -13.80 -35.80 12.97
CA THR A 160 -13.85 -36.91 13.91
C THR A 160 -15.17 -37.63 13.65
N ASN A 161 -15.13 -38.69 12.86
CA ASN A 161 -16.20 -39.68 12.82
C ASN A 161 -16.23 -40.38 14.19
N LYS A 162 -17.03 -39.83 15.10
CA LYS A 162 -17.50 -40.55 16.27
C LYS A 162 -18.72 -41.36 15.81
N LYS A 163 -18.49 -42.61 15.39
CA LYS A 163 -19.56 -43.61 15.33
C LYS A 163 -19.68 -44.18 16.75
N ASP A 164 -20.54 -43.56 17.54
CA ASP A 164 -21.17 -44.23 18.68
C ASP A 164 -22.45 -44.87 18.13
N ASN A 165 -22.48 -46.20 18.08
CA ASN A 165 -23.65 -47.08 18.20
C ASN A 165 -23.15 -48.53 18.24
#